data_AF-A1DKH3-F1
#
_entry.id   AF-A1DKH3-F1
#
_cell.length_a   1.000
_cell.length_b   1.000
_cell.length_c   1.000
_cell.angle_alpha   90.00
_cell.angle_beta   90.00
_cell.angle_gamma   90.00
#
_symmetry.space_group_name_H-M   'P 1'
#
loop_
_entity.id
_entity.type
_entity.pdbx_description
1 polymer ?
#
loop_
_entity_poly.entity_id
_entity_poly.type
_entity_poly.pdbx_seq_one_letter_code
_entity_poly.pdbx_strand_id
1 'polypeptide(L)'
;MPHKPVANFTCVINLDDHDDKEIKQAVLPRTAEKYERSVKIFDQFLELHPTARSPPDIKTYKGFLEFYARNTTGRIKEKPTTETVENFRQDFETALAQLRDFSVPKNMSNTMKEYIISDLKTKLNLPDVEMSRDGLSPNDLTILLTQLWCWDFKEYRGQFPDRSRVQLTTSILLYYFSSARTGEVHESTARRSLARQKDSSDDNNANLQASAMAACYKHFILTIELVDGIPMLVLTYAREFIKGYWRKKKWEPPVHAFYEVYKEEVPVFFNLIFFMLPLFSADRAFRHYKSYTKILDEVDSIKVGQEVLMYLEKSLLHLGIGAGMN
;
A
#
# COMPACT_ATOMS: atom_id res chain seq x y z
N MET A 1 3.22 -23.82 45.86
CA MET A 1 3.21 -22.49 45.20
C MET A 1 1.75 -22.06 45.07
N PRO A 2 1.34 -20.88 45.58
CA PRO A 2 -0.06 -20.49 45.50
C PRO A 2 -0.41 -20.11 44.05
N HIS A 3 -1.45 -20.76 43.51
CA HIS A 3 -2.02 -20.44 42.21
C HIS A 3 -2.44 -18.97 42.19
N LYS A 4 -1.95 -18.21 41.21
CA LYS A 4 -2.49 -16.87 40.92
C LYS A 4 -3.99 -17.02 40.64
N PRO A 5 -4.85 -16.19 41.27
CA PRO A 5 -6.28 -16.24 40.97
C PRO A 5 -6.49 -15.92 39.49
N VAL A 6 -7.26 -16.77 38.83
CA VAL A 6 -7.79 -16.52 37.48
C VAL A 6 -8.54 -15.19 37.53
N ALA A 7 -8.40 -14.36 36.51
CA ALA A 7 -9.03 -13.04 36.47
C ALA A 7 -10.52 -13.13 36.80
N ASN A 8 -11.01 -12.27 37.69
CA ASN A 8 -12.42 -12.22 38.06
C ASN A 8 -13.20 -11.52 36.94
N PHE A 9 -13.85 -12.31 36.09
CA PHE A 9 -14.75 -11.81 35.04
C PHE A 9 -16.15 -11.56 35.64
N THR A 10 -16.38 -10.36 36.17
CA THR A 10 -17.66 -9.97 36.82
C THR A 10 -18.56 -9.09 35.95
N CYS A 11 -18.12 -8.75 34.73
CA CYS A 11 -18.90 -7.93 33.82
C CYS A 11 -20.06 -8.74 33.22
N VAL A 12 -21.30 -8.27 33.42
CA VAL A 12 -22.49 -8.82 32.77
C VAL A 12 -22.78 -7.95 31.55
N ILE A 13 -22.72 -8.55 30.36
CA ILE A 13 -23.02 -7.90 29.08
C ILE A 13 -24.47 -8.22 28.73
N ASN A 14 -25.22 -7.19 28.35
CA ASN A 14 -26.57 -7.37 27.83
C ASN A 14 -26.48 -7.82 26.36
N LEU A 15 -26.93 -9.03 26.06
CA LEU A 15 -26.88 -9.57 24.70
C LEU A 15 -27.97 -8.97 23.80
N ASP A 16 -29.02 -8.38 24.37
CA ASP A 16 -30.10 -7.73 23.60
C ASP A 16 -29.63 -6.45 22.88
N ASP A 17 -28.47 -5.91 23.28
CA ASP A 17 -27.83 -4.76 22.62
C ASP A 17 -26.99 -5.18 21.38
N HIS A 18 -26.92 -6.48 21.10
CA HIS A 18 -26.19 -7.05 19.96
C HIS A 18 -27.17 -7.71 18.99
N ASP A 19 -27.03 -7.44 17.69
CA ASP A 19 -27.78 -8.15 16.66
C ASP A 19 -26.91 -9.24 15.99
N ASP A 20 -27.57 -10.28 15.48
CA ASP A 20 -26.90 -11.37 14.72
C ASP A 20 -26.50 -10.92 13.30
N LYS A 21 -26.49 -9.61 13.01
CA LYS A 21 -26.15 -9.14 11.67
C LYS A 21 -24.65 -9.30 11.46
N GLU A 22 -24.29 -10.12 10.47
CA GLU A 22 -22.91 -10.20 10.03
C GLU A 22 -22.43 -8.85 9.48
N ILE A 23 -21.43 -8.28 10.14
CA ILE A 23 -20.76 -7.07 9.67
C ILE A 23 -19.84 -7.45 8.49
N LYS A 24 -20.38 -7.37 7.27
CA LYS A 24 -19.59 -7.57 6.04
C LYS A 24 -18.68 -6.37 5.78
N GLN A 25 -17.43 -6.64 5.41
CA GLN A 25 -16.47 -5.58 5.09
C GLN A 25 -16.90 -4.87 3.79
N ALA A 26 -16.91 -3.53 3.81
CA ALA A 26 -17.17 -2.74 2.61
C ALA A 26 -16.11 -3.03 1.52
N VAL A 27 -16.59 -3.35 0.31
CA VAL A 27 -15.76 -3.67 -0.87
C VAL A 27 -15.75 -2.49 -1.83
N LEU A 28 -14.59 -2.20 -2.43
CA LEU A 28 -14.47 -1.14 -3.44
C LEU A 28 -15.23 -1.54 -4.72
N PRO A 29 -15.83 -0.60 -5.47
CA PRO A 29 -16.62 -0.92 -6.68
C PRO A 29 -15.88 -1.81 -7.69
N ARG A 30 -14.60 -1.50 -7.97
CA ARG A 30 -13.76 -2.31 -8.85
C ARG A 30 -13.59 -3.76 -8.38
N THR A 31 -13.55 -3.98 -7.06
CA THR A 31 -13.43 -5.31 -6.48
C THR A 31 -14.79 -6.02 -6.52
N ALA A 32 -15.89 -5.31 -6.30
CA ALA A 32 -17.24 -5.84 -6.44
C ALA A 32 -17.52 -6.31 -7.88
N GLU A 33 -17.16 -5.51 -8.89
CA GLU A 33 -17.27 -5.90 -10.31
C GLU A 33 -16.50 -7.20 -10.62
N LYS A 34 -15.33 -7.39 -9.99
CA LYS A 34 -14.53 -8.61 -10.13
C LYS A 34 -15.24 -9.84 -9.55
N TYR A 35 -15.90 -9.68 -8.40
CA TYR A 35 -16.69 -10.73 -7.76
C TYR A 35 -17.95 -11.07 -8.55
N GLU A 36 -18.68 -10.06 -9.03
CA GLU A 36 -19.81 -10.29 -9.93
C GLU A 36 -19.39 -11.04 -11.20
N ARG A 37 -18.23 -10.68 -11.77
CA ARG A 37 -17.69 -11.37 -12.94
C ARG A 37 -17.37 -12.84 -12.64
N SER A 38 -16.75 -13.16 -11.51
CA SER A 38 -16.42 -14.56 -11.19
C SER A 38 -17.69 -15.41 -11.01
N VAL A 39 -18.73 -14.85 -10.41
CA VAL A 39 -20.05 -15.51 -10.26
C VAL A 39 -20.74 -15.67 -11.62
N LYS A 40 -20.73 -14.66 -12.49
CA LYS A 40 -21.29 -14.77 -13.85
C LYS A 40 -20.62 -15.87 -14.68
N ILE A 41 -19.29 -16.02 -14.57
CA ILE A 41 -18.56 -17.10 -15.25
C ILE A 41 -18.99 -18.47 -14.70
N PHE A 42 -19.28 -18.56 -13.39
CA PHE A 42 -19.82 -19.78 -12.79
C PHE A 42 -21.24 -20.10 -13.28
N ASP A 43 -22.11 -19.10 -13.44
CA ASP A 43 -23.45 -19.30 -13.99
C ASP A 43 -23.41 -19.82 -15.44
N GLN A 44 -22.54 -19.25 -16.28
CA GLN A 44 -22.30 -19.75 -17.63
C GLN A 44 -21.79 -21.20 -17.62
N PHE A 45 -20.94 -21.55 -16.66
CA PHE A 45 -20.47 -22.93 -16.50
C PHE A 45 -21.62 -23.88 -16.13
N LEU A 46 -22.54 -23.47 -15.24
CA LEU A 46 -23.71 -24.27 -14.87
C LEU A 46 -24.67 -24.47 -16.06
N GLU A 47 -24.89 -23.43 -16.87
CA GLU A 47 -25.71 -23.53 -18.08
C GLU A 47 -25.15 -24.55 -19.09
N LEU A 48 -23.82 -24.55 -19.26
CA LEU A 48 -23.15 -25.47 -20.19
C LEU A 48 -22.99 -26.90 -19.63
N HIS A 49 -23.11 -27.09 -18.32
CA HIS A 49 -22.89 -28.38 -17.67
C HIS A 49 -24.05 -28.73 -16.73
N PRO A 50 -25.15 -29.30 -17.24
CA PRO A 50 -26.36 -29.59 -16.44
C PRO A 50 -26.16 -30.53 -15.24
N THR A 51 -25.02 -31.24 -15.18
CA THR A 51 -24.67 -32.13 -14.07
C THR A 51 -23.94 -31.42 -12.92
N ALA A 52 -23.55 -30.15 -13.12
CA ALA A 52 -22.89 -29.32 -12.13
C ALA A 52 -23.87 -28.86 -11.04
N ARG A 53 -23.37 -28.67 -9.81
CA ARG A 53 -24.18 -28.27 -8.66
C ARG A 53 -23.90 -26.83 -8.22
N SER A 54 -24.93 -26.17 -7.68
CA SER A 54 -24.81 -24.89 -6.97
C SER A 54 -25.49 -25.01 -5.60
N PRO A 55 -24.79 -24.77 -4.48
CA PRO A 55 -23.36 -24.49 -4.35
C PRO A 55 -22.44 -25.61 -4.89
N PRO A 56 -21.20 -25.30 -5.30
CA PRO A 56 -20.32 -26.29 -5.92
C PRO A 56 -19.87 -27.35 -4.91
N ASP A 57 -19.98 -28.62 -5.29
CA ASP A 57 -19.25 -29.71 -4.64
C ASP A 57 -17.81 -29.81 -5.18
N ILE A 58 -16.96 -30.64 -4.57
CA ILE A 58 -15.55 -30.79 -4.97
C ILE A 58 -15.42 -31.11 -6.47
N LYS A 59 -16.31 -31.95 -7.00
CA LYS A 59 -16.29 -32.36 -8.41
C LYS A 59 -16.64 -31.20 -9.33
N THR A 60 -17.73 -30.48 -9.02
CA THR A 60 -18.17 -29.30 -9.76
C THR A 60 -17.09 -28.22 -9.74
N TYR A 61 -16.46 -28.00 -8.58
CA TYR A 61 -15.45 -26.97 -8.43
C TYR A 61 -14.17 -27.29 -9.23
N LYS A 62 -13.69 -28.55 -9.22
CA LYS A 62 -12.58 -28.97 -10.09
C LYS A 62 -12.91 -28.73 -11.57
N GLY A 63 -14.11 -29.13 -12.00
CA GLY A 63 -14.58 -28.91 -13.37
C GLY A 63 -14.67 -27.42 -13.73
N PHE A 64 -15.12 -26.59 -12.80
CA PHE A 64 -15.20 -25.14 -12.98
C PHE A 64 -13.82 -24.49 -13.13
N LEU A 65 -12.85 -24.85 -12.30
CA LEU A 65 -11.48 -24.33 -12.40
C LEU A 65 -10.82 -24.77 -13.72
N GLU A 66 -11.07 -26.00 -14.16
CA GLU A 66 -10.62 -26.46 -15.47
C GLU A 66 -11.28 -25.69 -16.61
N PHE A 67 -12.59 -25.46 -16.54
CA PHE A 67 -13.33 -24.65 -17.50
C PHE A 67 -12.76 -23.22 -17.59
N TYR A 68 -12.53 -22.57 -16.45
CA TYR A 68 -11.93 -21.24 -16.40
C TYR A 68 -10.52 -21.24 -17.02
N ALA A 69 -9.66 -22.19 -16.64
CA ALA A 69 -8.29 -22.25 -17.12
C ALA A 69 -8.19 -22.51 -18.63
N ARG A 70 -9.14 -23.26 -19.22
CA ARG A 70 -9.20 -23.52 -20.67
C ARG A 70 -9.68 -22.31 -21.47
N ASN A 71 -10.57 -21.49 -20.91
CA ASN A 71 -11.18 -20.36 -21.59
C ASN A 71 -10.49 -19.01 -21.32
N THR A 72 -9.45 -19.01 -20.50
CA THR A 72 -8.70 -17.79 -20.16
C THR A 72 -7.39 -17.77 -20.93
N THR A 73 -7.10 -16.66 -21.62
CA THR A 73 -5.79 -16.46 -22.25
C THR A 73 -4.79 -15.95 -21.22
N GLY A 74 -3.59 -16.53 -21.20
CA GLY A 74 -2.51 -16.06 -20.33
C GLY A 74 -1.89 -14.76 -20.83
N ARG A 75 -1.30 -14.00 -19.91
CA ARG A 75 -0.56 -12.77 -20.23
C ARG A 75 0.89 -13.03 -20.64
N ILE A 76 1.54 -14.01 -20.03
CA ILE A 76 2.97 -14.34 -20.24
C ILE A 76 3.12 -15.36 -21.37
N LYS A 77 2.28 -16.38 -21.35
CA LYS A 77 2.16 -17.41 -22.40
C LYS A 77 0.69 -17.53 -22.79
N GLU A 78 0.41 -18.35 -23.80
CA GLU A 78 -0.95 -18.59 -24.30
C GLU A 78 -1.94 -19.00 -23.20
N LYS A 79 -1.48 -19.81 -22.22
CA LYS A 79 -2.28 -20.32 -21.09
C LYS A 79 -2.04 -19.52 -19.81
N PRO A 80 -3.04 -19.45 -18.90
CA PRO A 80 -2.91 -18.73 -17.64
C PRO A 80 -1.92 -19.44 -16.72
N THR A 81 -1.24 -18.68 -15.87
CA THR A 81 -0.37 -19.27 -14.84
C THR A 81 -1.19 -19.91 -13.73
N THR A 82 -0.58 -20.83 -12.99
CA THR A 82 -1.16 -21.40 -11.76
C THR A 82 -1.61 -20.30 -10.78
N GLU A 83 -0.80 -19.25 -10.62
CA GLU A 83 -1.12 -18.08 -9.79
C GLU A 83 -2.37 -17.32 -10.30
N THR A 84 -2.54 -17.20 -11.62
CA THR A 84 -3.72 -16.54 -12.20
C THR A 84 -5.00 -17.30 -11.84
N VAL A 85 -4.96 -18.63 -11.90
CA VAL A 85 -6.10 -19.50 -11.54
C VAL A 85 -6.34 -19.49 -10.03
N GLU A 86 -5.28 -19.48 -9.22
CA GLU A 86 -5.38 -19.38 -7.75
C GLU A 86 -5.98 -18.04 -7.30
N ASN A 87 -5.56 -16.94 -7.91
CA ASN A 87 -6.15 -15.62 -7.63
C ASN A 87 -7.64 -15.60 -7.98
N PHE A 88 -8.01 -16.14 -9.14
CA PHE A 88 -9.41 -16.30 -9.52
C PHE A 88 -10.20 -17.15 -8.52
N ARG A 89 -9.63 -18.27 -8.05
CA ARG A 89 -10.23 -19.13 -7.02
C ARG A 89 -10.56 -18.31 -5.77
N GLN A 90 -9.61 -17.53 -5.25
CA GLN A 90 -9.83 -16.70 -4.05
C GLN A 90 -10.92 -15.64 -4.26
N ASP A 91 -10.92 -14.98 -5.43
CA ASP A 91 -11.98 -14.01 -5.75
C ASP A 91 -13.35 -14.68 -5.83
N PHE A 92 -13.43 -15.89 -6.40
CA PHE A 92 -14.67 -16.64 -6.52
C PHE A 92 -15.19 -17.12 -5.15
N GLU A 93 -14.34 -17.65 -4.27
CA GLU A 93 -14.77 -18.03 -2.91
C GLU A 93 -15.28 -16.82 -2.13
N THR A 94 -14.60 -15.68 -2.25
CA THR A 94 -15.03 -14.43 -1.63
C THR A 94 -16.36 -13.96 -2.21
N ALA A 95 -16.54 -14.08 -3.53
CA ALA A 95 -17.77 -13.73 -4.20
C ALA A 95 -18.95 -14.63 -3.81
N LEU A 96 -18.73 -15.94 -3.64
CA LEU A 96 -19.75 -16.87 -3.16
C LEU A 96 -20.22 -16.52 -1.75
N ALA A 97 -19.28 -16.21 -0.86
CA ALA A 97 -19.61 -15.81 0.51
C ALA A 97 -20.40 -14.49 0.56
N GLN A 98 -20.08 -13.54 -0.32
CA GLN A 98 -20.74 -12.23 -0.32
C GLN A 98 -22.08 -12.21 -1.06
N LEU A 99 -22.15 -12.84 -2.23
CA LEU A 99 -23.27 -12.73 -3.18
C LEU A 99 -24.26 -13.89 -3.09
N ARG A 100 -23.86 -15.03 -2.51
CA ARG A 100 -24.70 -16.24 -2.40
C ARG A 100 -24.77 -16.81 -0.98
N ASP A 101 -24.24 -16.08 0.00
CA ASP A 101 -24.15 -16.48 1.41
C ASP A 101 -23.61 -17.91 1.60
N PHE A 102 -22.66 -18.31 0.73
CA PHE A 102 -22.02 -19.62 0.79
C PHE A 102 -20.52 -19.48 1.05
N SER A 103 -20.11 -19.86 2.27
CA SER A 103 -18.70 -19.96 2.61
C SER A 103 -18.15 -21.33 2.22
N VAL A 104 -17.16 -21.34 1.32
CA VAL A 104 -16.47 -22.58 0.94
C VAL A 104 -15.76 -23.19 2.15
N PRO A 105 -16.01 -24.47 2.49
CA PRO A 105 -15.31 -25.12 3.58
C PRO A 105 -13.78 -25.14 3.39
N LYS A 106 -13.02 -24.92 4.47
CA LYS A 106 -11.55 -24.80 4.41
C LYS A 106 -10.85 -26.03 3.79
N ASN A 107 -11.36 -27.23 4.06
CA ASN A 107 -10.88 -28.47 3.45
C ASN A 107 -11.10 -28.50 1.93
N MET A 108 -12.22 -27.98 1.44
CA MET A 108 -12.51 -27.85 0.01
C MET A 108 -11.58 -26.82 -0.64
N SER A 109 -11.42 -25.64 -0.04
CA SER A 109 -10.48 -24.60 -0.50
C SER A 109 -9.05 -25.15 -0.62
N ASN A 110 -8.57 -25.85 0.42
CA ASN A 110 -7.24 -26.49 0.40
C ASN A 110 -7.14 -27.54 -0.72
N THR A 111 -8.17 -28.36 -0.89
CA THR A 111 -8.22 -29.36 -1.98
C THR A 111 -8.13 -28.70 -3.36
N MET A 112 -8.80 -27.56 -3.56
CA MET A 112 -8.75 -26.84 -4.83
C MET A 112 -7.38 -26.21 -5.09
N LYS A 113 -6.75 -25.66 -4.04
CA LYS A 113 -5.39 -25.14 -4.13
C LYS A 113 -4.40 -26.23 -4.56
N GLU A 114 -4.44 -27.39 -3.92
CA GLU A 114 -3.59 -28.54 -4.27
C GLU A 114 -3.89 -29.03 -5.70
N TYR A 115 -5.17 -29.09 -6.09
CA TYR A 115 -5.58 -29.46 -7.44
C TYR A 115 -5.02 -28.52 -8.52
N ILE A 116 -4.98 -27.19 -8.27
CA ILE A 116 -4.44 -26.20 -9.22
C ILE A 116 -2.95 -26.45 -9.47
N ILE A 117 -2.17 -26.64 -8.40
CA ILE A 117 -0.71 -26.77 -8.51
C ILE A 117 -0.25 -28.16 -8.98
N SER A 118 -1.11 -29.19 -8.90
CA SER A 118 -0.80 -30.57 -9.26
C SER A 118 -1.52 -31.03 -10.54
N ASP A 119 -2.71 -31.63 -10.39
CA ASP A 119 -3.48 -32.27 -11.45
C ASP A 119 -3.81 -31.30 -12.59
N LEU A 120 -4.29 -30.09 -12.27
CA LEU A 120 -4.71 -29.12 -13.28
C LEU A 120 -3.51 -28.56 -14.05
N LYS A 121 -2.42 -28.25 -13.35
CA LYS A 121 -1.15 -27.83 -13.94
C LYS A 121 -0.66 -28.87 -14.94
N THR A 122 -0.63 -30.14 -14.54
CA THR A 122 -0.18 -31.26 -15.39
C THR A 122 -1.12 -31.49 -16.55
N LYS A 123 -2.44 -31.50 -16.30
CA LYS A 123 -3.46 -31.78 -17.32
C LYS A 123 -3.50 -30.73 -18.43
N LEU A 124 -3.33 -29.46 -18.10
CA LEU A 124 -3.39 -28.36 -19.06
C LEU A 124 -2.00 -27.84 -19.47
N ASN A 125 -0.91 -28.40 -18.93
CA ASN A 125 0.45 -27.87 -19.06
C ASN A 125 0.50 -26.37 -18.71
N LEU A 126 -0.03 -26.00 -17.54
CA LEU A 126 -0.08 -24.61 -17.12
C LEU A 126 1.34 -24.08 -16.83
N PRO A 127 1.68 -22.88 -17.32
CA PRO A 127 2.96 -22.25 -17.03
C PRO A 127 3.11 -21.91 -15.55
N ASP A 128 4.32 -22.14 -15.04
CA ASP A 128 4.78 -21.72 -13.73
C ASP A 128 5.98 -20.79 -13.92
N VAL A 129 5.71 -19.64 -14.55
CA VAL A 129 6.70 -18.63 -14.88
C VAL A 129 6.26 -17.30 -14.30
N GLU A 130 7.20 -16.61 -13.67
CA GLU A 130 7.07 -15.23 -13.26
C GLU A 130 7.60 -14.32 -14.39
N MET A 131 7.03 -13.12 -14.53
CA MET A 131 7.67 -12.11 -15.39
C MET A 131 9.01 -11.71 -14.78
N SER A 132 10.02 -11.44 -15.60
CA SER A 132 11.23 -10.79 -15.12
C SER A 132 10.83 -9.50 -14.42
N ARG A 133 11.27 -9.36 -13.17
CA ARG A 133 11.13 -8.08 -12.47
C ARG A 133 12.25 -7.20 -12.98
N ASP A 134 11.91 -6.25 -13.84
CA ASP A 134 12.84 -5.20 -14.24
C ASP A 134 13.13 -4.37 -12.98
N GLY A 135 14.32 -4.59 -12.41
CA GLY A 135 14.80 -3.83 -11.26
C GLY A 135 15.45 -2.54 -11.73
N LEU A 136 15.19 -1.43 -11.02
CA LEU A 136 15.91 -0.19 -11.25
C LEU A 136 17.30 -0.30 -10.60
N SER A 137 18.38 -0.25 -11.38
CA SER A 137 19.74 -0.18 -10.85
C SER A 137 20.09 1.26 -10.41
N PRO A 138 21.14 1.44 -9.58
CA PRO A 138 21.64 2.79 -9.27
C PRO A 138 22.01 3.60 -10.52
N ASN A 139 22.54 2.96 -11.56
CA ASN A 139 22.86 3.63 -12.83
C ASN A 139 21.61 4.10 -13.57
N ASP A 140 20.54 3.30 -13.54
CA ASP A 140 19.24 3.69 -14.13
C ASP A 140 18.66 4.89 -13.39
N LEU A 141 18.82 4.96 -12.07
CA LEU A 141 18.43 6.12 -11.27
C LEU A 141 19.25 7.37 -11.68
N THR A 142 20.56 7.24 -11.86
CA THR A 142 21.41 8.34 -12.38
C THR A 142 20.88 8.85 -13.71
N ILE A 143 20.61 7.95 -14.65
CA ILE A 143 20.12 8.29 -15.99
C ILE A 143 18.77 8.98 -15.89
N LEU A 144 17.83 8.41 -15.13
CA LEU A 144 16.48 8.94 -14.95
C LEU A 144 16.49 10.36 -14.38
N LEU A 145 17.27 10.60 -13.31
CA LEU A 145 17.36 11.91 -12.72
C LEU A 145 18.11 12.89 -13.65
N THR A 146 19.11 12.42 -14.40
CA THR A 146 19.85 13.27 -15.36
C THR A 146 18.92 13.71 -16.49
N GLN A 147 18.09 12.80 -16.99
CA GLN A 147 17.06 13.13 -17.97
C GLN A 147 16.09 14.17 -17.40
N LEU A 148 15.61 13.98 -16.16
CA LEU A 148 14.66 14.89 -15.51
C LEU A 148 15.20 16.33 -15.31
N TRP A 149 16.49 16.48 -15.03
CA TRP A 149 17.08 17.79 -14.73
C TRP A 149 17.80 18.43 -15.91
N CYS A 150 18.49 17.65 -16.72
CA CYS A 150 19.36 18.16 -17.77
C CYS A 150 18.72 18.12 -19.16
N TRP A 151 17.87 17.12 -19.45
CA TRP A 151 17.35 16.87 -20.80
C TRP A 151 15.83 16.72 -20.85
N ASP A 152 15.14 17.33 -19.88
CA ASP A 152 13.70 17.22 -19.78
C ASP A 152 13.00 18.21 -20.71
N PHE A 153 12.34 17.67 -21.74
CA PHE A 153 11.56 18.43 -22.71
C PHE A 153 10.16 18.81 -22.20
N LYS A 154 9.79 18.41 -20.98
CA LYS A 154 8.48 18.71 -20.42
C LYS A 154 8.36 20.17 -20.01
N GLU A 155 7.36 20.83 -20.56
CA GLU A 155 6.91 22.15 -20.10
C GLU A 155 6.09 22.00 -18.81
N TYR A 156 6.67 22.37 -17.67
CA TYR A 156 5.94 22.42 -16.40
C TYR A 156 4.98 23.61 -16.41
N ARG A 157 3.68 23.34 -16.24
CA ARG A 157 2.61 24.35 -16.23
C ARG A 157 2.14 24.63 -14.81
N GLY A 158 1.61 25.82 -14.58
CA GLY A 158 1.04 26.25 -13.30
C GLY A 158 1.83 27.37 -12.62
N GLN A 159 1.46 27.69 -11.38
CA GLN A 159 2.03 28.83 -10.64
C GLN A 159 3.48 28.62 -10.23
N PHE A 160 3.92 27.37 -10.06
CA PHE A 160 5.27 27.02 -9.61
C PHE A 160 5.86 25.89 -10.47
N PRO A 161 6.33 26.18 -11.70
CA PRO A 161 6.78 25.16 -12.65
C PRO A 161 7.96 24.33 -12.13
N ASP A 162 9.00 24.99 -11.58
CA ASP A 162 10.21 24.31 -11.08
C ASP A 162 9.93 23.45 -9.85
N ARG A 163 8.91 23.80 -9.07
CA ARG A 163 8.49 23.04 -7.89
C ARG A 163 8.03 21.64 -8.27
N SER A 164 7.33 21.49 -9.39
CA SER A 164 6.86 20.18 -9.86
C SER A 164 8.01 19.24 -10.21
N ARG A 165 9.12 19.77 -10.75
CA ARG A 165 10.33 18.99 -11.01
C ARG A 165 10.96 18.49 -9.69
N VAL A 166 11.07 19.34 -8.68
CA VAL A 166 11.57 18.97 -7.33
C VAL A 166 10.67 17.90 -6.67
N GLN A 167 9.34 18.04 -6.79
CA GLN A 167 8.37 17.06 -6.27
C GLN A 167 8.51 15.69 -6.96
N LEU A 168 8.76 15.67 -8.28
CA LEU A 168 9.01 14.44 -9.02
C LEU A 168 10.30 13.76 -8.55
N THR A 169 11.40 14.51 -8.44
CA THR A 169 12.68 13.96 -7.93
C THR A 169 12.50 13.38 -6.53
N THR A 170 11.85 14.12 -5.65
CA THR A 170 11.55 13.68 -4.28
C THR A 170 10.76 12.37 -4.28
N SER A 171 9.75 12.25 -5.15
CA SER A 171 8.91 11.05 -5.25
C SER A 171 9.72 9.85 -5.75
N ILE A 172 10.55 10.03 -6.78
CA ILE A 172 11.44 9.00 -7.34
C ILE A 172 12.39 8.47 -6.25
N LEU A 173 13.08 9.37 -5.54
CA LEU A 173 14.03 9.01 -4.49
C LEU A 173 13.31 8.32 -3.32
N LEU A 174 12.12 8.81 -2.94
CA LEU A 174 11.31 8.19 -1.90
C LEU A 174 10.95 6.74 -2.28
N TYR A 175 10.50 6.49 -3.52
CA TYR A 175 10.21 5.13 -4.00
C TYR A 175 11.46 4.24 -4.00
N TYR A 176 12.59 4.79 -4.44
CA TYR A 176 13.85 4.06 -4.51
C TYR A 176 14.34 3.61 -3.12
N PHE A 177 14.36 4.52 -2.14
CA PHE A 177 14.91 4.22 -0.81
C PHE A 177 13.94 3.50 0.13
N SER A 178 12.62 3.61 -0.07
CA SER A 178 11.63 2.99 0.83
C SER A 178 10.95 1.75 0.27
N SER A 179 11.03 1.50 -1.04
CA SER A 179 10.18 0.52 -1.75
C SER A 179 8.68 0.70 -1.47
N ALA A 180 8.26 1.91 -1.06
CA ALA A 180 6.87 2.20 -0.73
C ALA A 180 5.98 2.03 -1.96
N ARG A 181 4.76 1.56 -1.75
CA ARG A 181 3.77 1.46 -2.83
C ARG A 181 3.27 2.84 -3.20
N THR A 182 2.83 3.01 -4.45
CA THR A 182 2.30 4.31 -4.93
C THR A 182 1.22 4.89 -4.04
N GLY A 183 0.30 4.05 -3.54
CA GLY A 183 -0.77 4.48 -2.64
C GLY A 183 -0.37 4.73 -1.18
N GLU A 184 0.89 4.49 -0.81
CA GLU A 184 1.48 4.88 0.48
C GLU A 184 2.09 6.29 0.38
N VAL A 185 2.62 6.65 -0.79
CA VAL A 185 3.25 7.95 -1.04
C VAL A 185 2.26 8.99 -1.60
N HIS A 186 1.49 8.62 -2.62
CA HIS A 186 0.53 9.50 -3.28
C HIS A 186 -0.90 9.15 -2.90
N GLU A 187 -1.74 10.19 -2.79
CA GLU A 187 -3.16 10.02 -2.58
C GLU A 187 -3.80 9.48 -3.84
N SER A 188 -4.45 8.32 -3.76
CA SER A 188 -5.30 7.87 -4.85
C SER A 188 -6.59 8.67 -4.83
N THR A 189 -6.79 9.56 -5.82
CA THR A 189 -8.02 10.33 -6.01
C THR A 189 -9.26 9.42 -6.11
N ALA A 190 -9.09 8.18 -6.60
CA ALA A 190 -10.15 7.16 -6.63
C ALA A 190 -10.63 6.70 -5.24
N ARG A 191 -9.83 6.88 -4.18
CA ARG A 191 -10.23 6.58 -2.79
C ARG A 191 -10.95 7.75 -2.11
N ARG A 192 -10.81 8.97 -2.64
CA ARG A 192 -11.31 10.22 -2.04
C ARG A 192 -12.83 10.36 -2.13
N SER A 193 -13.46 9.85 -3.19
CA SER A 193 -14.92 9.90 -3.37
C SER A 193 -15.67 8.97 -2.40
N LEU A 194 -15.09 7.80 -2.10
CA LEU A 194 -15.69 6.78 -1.23
C LEU A 194 -15.58 7.12 0.26
N ALA A 195 -14.50 7.78 0.68
CA ALA A 195 -14.36 8.25 2.06
C ALA A 195 -15.41 9.34 2.39
N ARG A 196 -15.60 10.32 1.49
CA ARG A 196 -16.56 11.42 1.67
C ARG A 196 -18.02 11.00 1.62
N GLN A 197 -18.37 9.91 0.93
CA GLN A 197 -19.74 9.39 0.98
C GLN A 197 -20.13 8.79 2.34
N LYS A 198 -19.14 8.51 3.21
CA LYS A 198 -19.34 7.90 4.52
C LYS A 198 -19.32 8.89 5.69
N ASP A 199 -19.02 10.17 5.43
CA ASP A 199 -18.98 11.26 6.42
C ASP A 199 -20.39 11.67 6.94
N SER A 200 -21.45 10.92 6.63
CA SER A 200 -22.79 11.13 7.20
C SER A 200 -23.08 10.24 8.43
N SER A 201 -22.14 9.40 8.87
CA SER A 201 -22.27 8.62 10.11
C SER A 201 -21.04 8.78 10.99
N ASP A 202 -21.26 9.30 12.21
CA ASP A 202 -20.29 9.47 13.32
C ASP A 202 -19.63 8.13 13.70
N ASP A 203 -18.62 7.70 12.95
CA ASP A 203 -17.84 6.51 13.28
C ASP A 203 -16.35 6.86 13.29
N ASN A 204 -15.75 6.92 14.47
CA ASN A 204 -14.35 7.29 14.71
C ASN A 204 -13.35 6.41 13.93
N ASN A 205 -13.78 5.22 13.49
CA ASN A 205 -12.97 4.32 12.67
C ASN A 205 -12.85 4.80 11.20
N ALA A 206 -13.84 5.56 10.70
CA ALA A 206 -13.81 6.15 9.36
C ALA A 206 -12.77 7.27 9.26
N ASN A 207 -12.58 8.06 10.33
CA ASN A 207 -11.53 9.08 10.41
C ASN A 207 -10.11 8.48 10.34
N LEU A 208 -9.91 7.30 10.93
CA LEU A 208 -8.64 6.55 10.81
C LEU A 208 -8.45 5.97 9.40
N GLN A 209 -9.53 5.52 8.76
CA GLN A 209 -9.50 4.98 7.40
C GLN A 209 -9.30 6.08 6.33
N ALA A 210 -9.80 7.30 6.59
CA ALA A 210 -9.59 8.50 5.79
C ALA A 210 -8.22 9.17 6.07
N SER A 211 -7.62 8.95 7.24
CA SER A 211 -6.25 9.42 7.54
C SER A 211 -5.16 8.55 6.90
N ALA A 212 -5.50 7.38 6.35
CA ALA A 212 -4.60 6.53 5.56
C ALA A 212 -4.56 6.94 4.07
N MET A 213 -4.61 8.25 3.81
CA MET A 213 -4.64 8.86 2.49
C MET A 213 -3.32 9.63 2.25
N ALA A 214 -2.38 8.97 1.56
CA ALA A 214 -1.07 9.49 1.17
C ALA A 214 -0.08 9.85 2.29
N ALA A 215 1.20 9.82 1.97
CA ALA A 215 2.21 10.44 2.80
C ALA A 215 1.96 11.95 2.85
N CYS A 216 1.96 12.53 4.06
CA CYS A 216 1.81 13.97 4.32
C CYS A 216 3.04 14.46 5.09
N TYR A 217 3.36 15.77 5.08
CA TYR A 217 4.53 16.26 5.84
C TYR A 217 4.44 15.88 7.32
N LYS A 218 3.26 15.95 7.92
CA LYS A 218 2.99 15.51 9.30
C LYS A 218 3.31 14.03 9.58
N HIS A 219 3.45 13.20 8.54
CA HIS A 219 3.86 11.80 8.68
C HIS A 219 5.38 11.65 8.68
N PHE A 220 6.13 12.70 8.36
CA PHE A 220 7.59 12.69 8.43
C PHE A 220 8.07 13.42 9.68
N ILE A 221 9.12 12.88 10.28
CA ILE A 221 9.84 13.47 11.41
C ILE A 221 11.26 13.71 10.92
N LEU A 222 11.74 14.94 11.06
CA LEU A 222 13.12 15.30 10.73
C LEU A 222 13.86 15.52 12.04
N THR A 223 14.92 14.78 12.29
CA THR A 223 15.73 14.87 13.50
C THR A 223 17.16 15.23 13.16
N ILE A 224 17.86 15.85 14.10
CA ILE A 224 19.32 15.95 14.05
C ILE A 224 19.86 14.94 15.05
N GLU A 225 20.56 13.94 14.56
CA GLU A 225 21.07 12.81 15.33
C GLU A 225 22.59 12.76 15.25
N LEU A 226 23.24 12.32 16.32
CA LEU A 226 24.69 12.09 16.35
C LEU A 226 24.95 10.59 16.14
N VAL A 227 25.29 10.19 14.92
CA VAL A 227 25.60 8.80 14.58
C VAL A 227 27.10 8.66 14.45
N ASP A 228 27.71 7.78 15.25
CA ASP A 228 29.16 7.57 15.29
C ASP A 228 29.98 8.87 15.47
N GLY A 229 29.43 9.85 16.18
CA GLY A 229 30.06 11.16 16.43
C GLY A 229 29.88 12.19 15.32
N ILE A 230 29.14 11.85 14.25
CA ILE A 230 28.85 12.73 13.11
C ILE A 230 27.41 13.24 13.24
N PRO A 231 27.18 14.57 13.20
CA PRO A 231 25.83 15.11 13.15
C PRO A 231 25.20 14.79 11.79
N MET A 232 24.02 14.18 11.83
CA MET A 232 23.26 13.73 10.67
C MET A 232 21.85 14.31 10.71
N LEU A 233 21.32 14.65 9.52
CA LEU A 233 19.89 14.89 9.36
C LEU A 233 19.22 13.56 9.06
N VAL A 234 18.27 13.17 9.89
CA VAL A 234 17.56 11.91 9.75
C VAL A 234 16.10 12.20 9.47
N LEU A 235 15.59 11.67 8.36
CA LEU A 235 14.19 11.79 7.99
C LEU A 235 13.51 10.44 8.21
N THR A 236 12.52 10.38 9.09
CA THR A 236 11.80 9.14 9.43
C THR A 236 10.32 9.26 9.10
N TYR A 237 9.73 8.20 8.55
CA TYR A 237 8.28 8.11 8.38
C TYR A 237 7.61 7.52 9.64
N ALA A 238 6.67 8.25 10.22
CA ALA A 238 5.98 7.88 11.45
C ALA A 238 5.11 6.64 11.27
N ARG A 239 5.25 5.68 12.21
CA ARG A 239 4.68 4.33 12.14
C ARG A 239 3.15 4.31 12.06
N GLU A 240 2.50 5.26 12.73
CA GLU A 240 1.05 5.33 12.86
C GLU A 240 0.31 5.56 11.52
N PHE A 241 1.02 6.09 10.52
CA PHE A 241 0.48 6.38 9.20
C PHE A 241 0.79 5.29 8.15
N ILE A 242 1.30 4.13 8.59
CA ILE A 242 1.54 2.98 7.71
C ILE A 242 0.22 2.22 7.46
N LYS A 243 -0.02 1.80 6.22
CA LYS A 243 -1.21 1.02 5.86
C LYS A 243 -1.33 -0.24 6.73
N GLY A 244 -2.48 -0.40 7.38
CA GLY A 244 -2.76 -1.53 8.26
C GLY A 244 -2.07 -1.47 9.62
N TYR A 245 -1.50 -0.31 10.00
CA TYR A 245 -0.90 -0.09 11.32
C TYR A 245 -1.82 -0.51 12.47
N TRP A 246 -3.11 -0.16 12.41
CA TRP A 246 -4.11 -0.52 13.43
C TRP A 246 -4.32 -2.03 13.61
N ARG A 247 -3.90 -2.86 12.65
CA ARG A 247 -3.94 -4.34 12.74
C ARG A 247 -2.63 -4.95 13.21
N LYS A 248 -1.55 -4.17 13.25
CA LYS A 248 -0.20 -4.64 13.56
C LYS A 248 0.11 -4.40 15.03
N LYS A 249 0.85 -5.32 15.63
CA LYS A 249 1.40 -5.11 16.98
C LYS A 249 2.51 -4.06 16.92
N LYS A 250 2.76 -3.34 18.03
CA LYS A 250 3.67 -2.17 18.10
C LYS A 250 5.09 -2.42 17.53
N TRP A 251 5.56 -3.67 17.53
CA TRP A 251 6.90 -4.08 17.08
C TRP A 251 6.95 -4.67 15.66
N GLU A 252 5.82 -4.86 14.99
CA GLU A 252 5.75 -5.47 13.65
C GLU A 252 6.00 -4.51 12.45
N PRO A 253 5.83 -3.17 12.53
CA PRO A 253 6.07 -2.30 11.37
C PRO A 253 7.56 -2.12 11.06
N PRO A 254 7.97 -2.19 9.78
CA PRO A 254 9.32 -1.79 9.38
C PRO A 254 9.51 -0.29 9.61
N VAL A 255 10.71 0.09 10.05
CA VAL A 255 11.13 1.49 10.12
C VAL A 255 11.59 1.89 8.73
N HIS A 256 10.87 2.79 8.07
CA HIS A 256 11.38 3.49 6.89
C HIS A 256 12.17 4.70 7.39
N ALA A 257 13.42 4.45 7.81
CA ALA A 257 14.37 5.52 8.12
C ALA A 257 15.13 5.86 6.85
N PHE A 258 15.09 7.13 6.45
CA PHE A 258 15.99 7.68 5.45
C PHE A 258 17.17 8.27 6.21
N TYR A 259 18.31 7.58 6.17
CA TYR A 259 19.56 8.07 6.73
C TYR A 259 20.28 8.86 5.66
N GLU A 260 20.59 10.12 5.92
CA GLU A 260 21.50 10.87 5.04
C GLU A 260 22.56 11.56 5.88
N VAL A 261 23.80 11.13 5.68
CA VAL A 261 24.95 11.78 6.29
C VAL A 261 25.18 13.05 5.47
N TYR A 262 24.97 14.22 6.07
CA TYR A 262 25.25 15.50 5.42
C TYR A 262 26.74 15.65 5.00
N LYS A 263 27.60 14.79 5.53
CA LYS A 263 29.06 14.76 5.31
C LYS A 263 29.58 13.56 4.50
N GLU A 264 28.75 12.62 4.06
CA GLU A 264 29.24 11.55 3.16
C GLU A 264 29.29 12.02 1.72
N GLU A 265 30.19 11.42 0.93
CA GLU A 265 30.32 11.59 -0.52
C GLU A 265 29.13 10.98 -1.29
N VAL A 266 27.90 11.11 -0.79
CA VAL A 266 26.71 10.78 -1.57
C VAL A 266 26.56 11.89 -2.62
N PRO A 267 26.52 11.57 -3.92
CA PRO A 267 26.22 12.57 -4.93
C PRO A 267 24.94 13.31 -4.54
N VAL A 268 24.99 14.66 -4.54
CA VAL A 268 23.86 15.54 -4.15
C VAL A 268 22.56 15.11 -4.83
N PHE A 269 22.67 14.58 -6.03
CA PHE A 269 21.60 14.08 -6.86
C PHE A 269 20.81 12.89 -6.29
N PHE A 270 21.40 12.11 -5.37
CA PHE A 270 20.74 10.99 -4.68
C PHE A 270 20.31 11.33 -3.26
N ASN A 271 20.55 12.55 -2.81
CA ASN A 271 20.21 12.98 -1.46
C ASN A 271 18.73 13.43 -1.42
N LEU A 272 17.84 12.60 -0.89
CA LEU A 272 16.42 12.87 -0.71
C LEU A 272 16.18 14.11 0.16
N ILE A 273 16.95 14.31 1.23
CA ILE A 273 16.80 15.46 2.14
C ILE A 273 17.07 16.76 1.39
N PHE A 274 18.02 16.77 0.45
CA PHE A 274 18.34 17.92 -0.39
C PHE A 274 17.13 18.40 -1.19
N PHE A 275 16.29 17.49 -1.70
CA PHE A 275 15.07 17.86 -2.42
C PHE A 275 13.87 18.09 -1.50
N MET A 276 13.82 17.44 -0.33
CA MET A 276 12.76 17.62 0.67
C MET A 276 12.86 18.95 1.43
N LEU A 277 14.05 19.42 1.81
CA LEU A 277 14.23 20.65 2.59
C LEU A 277 13.66 21.90 1.90
N PRO A 278 13.90 22.14 0.59
CA PRO A 278 13.27 23.23 -0.14
C PRO A 278 11.75 23.12 -0.17
N LEU A 279 11.20 21.91 -0.30
CA LEU A 279 9.74 21.69 -0.27
C LEU A 279 9.16 22.01 1.10
N PHE A 280 9.80 21.53 2.18
CA PHE A 280 9.40 21.82 3.56
C PHE A 280 9.46 23.33 3.84
N SER A 281 10.51 24.01 3.36
CA SER A 281 10.68 25.45 3.53
C SER A 281 9.66 26.25 2.74
N ALA A 282 9.45 25.92 1.46
CA ALA A 282 8.48 26.58 0.58
C ALA A 282 7.06 26.44 1.14
N ASP A 283 6.75 25.28 1.71
CA ASP A 283 5.46 25.03 2.34
C ASP A 283 5.38 25.52 3.77
N ARG A 284 6.44 26.04 4.40
CA ARG A 284 6.41 26.35 5.85
C ARG A 284 5.94 25.15 6.68
N ALA A 285 6.47 23.96 6.36
CA ALA A 285 6.13 22.71 7.01
C ALA A 285 6.89 22.51 8.35
N PHE A 286 8.02 23.20 8.52
CA PHE A 286 8.79 23.20 9.76
C PHE A 286 8.01 23.81 10.91
N ARG A 287 7.94 23.09 12.04
CA ARG A 287 7.30 23.59 13.27
C ARG A 287 8.18 24.59 14.02
N HIS A 288 9.45 24.25 14.18
CA HIS A 288 10.37 24.98 15.07
C HIS A 288 11.30 25.95 14.33
N TYR A 289 11.39 25.84 13.00
CA TYR A 289 12.32 26.63 12.17
C TYR A 289 11.58 27.41 11.09
N LYS A 290 12.11 28.60 10.77
CA LYS A 290 11.56 29.45 9.70
C LYS A 290 12.08 29.09 8.30
N SER A 291 13.24 28.43 8.23
CA SER A 291 13.90 28.05 6.98
C SER A 291 14.83 26.86 7.21
N TYR A 292 15.16 26.15 6.13
CA TYR A 292 16.14 25.06 6.18
C TYR A 292 17.56 25.55 6.53
N THR A 293 17.92 26.79 6.18
CA THR A 293 19.24 27.36 6.50
C THR A 293 19.52 27.37 7.99
N LYS A 294 18.52 27.73 8.81
CA LYS A 294 18.65 27.68 10.28
C LYS A 294 18.83 26.27 10.82
N ILE A 295 18.25 25.27 10.15
CA ILE A 295 18.43 23.87 10.51
C ILE A 295 19.87 23.46 10.23
N LEU A 296 20.40 23.82 9.06
CA LEU A 296 21.80 23.55 8.70
C LEU A 296 22.79 24.24 9.64
N ASP A 297 22.54 25.51 10.00
CA ASP A 297 23.35 26.24 10.99
C ASP A 297 23.35 25.49 12.34
N GLU A 298 22.23 24.89 12.74
CA GLU A 298 22.13 24.12 13.97
C GLU A 298 22.86 22.78 13.90
N VAL A 299 22.75 22.07 12.78
CA VAL A 299 23.52 20.84 12.49
C VAL A 299 25.03 21.11 12.62
N ASP A 300 25.50 22.24 12.11
CA ASP A 300 26.92 22.64 12.19
C ASP A 300 27.36 23.04 13.61
N SER A 301 26.41 23.47 14.45
CA SER A 301 26.66 23.92 15.83
C SER A 301 26.57 22.80 16.88
N ILE A 302 25.98 21.66 16.54
CA ILE A 302 25.75 20.55 17.48
C ILE A 302 27.09 19.95 17.95
N LYS A 303 27.26 19.91 19.27
CA LYS A 303 28.38 19.24 19.95
C LYS A 303 27.93 17.85 20.44
N VAL A 304 28.90 16.95 20.61
CA VAL A 304 28.69 15.58 21.10
C VAL A 304 27.78 15.56 22.34
N GLY A 305 26.58 14.97 22.22
CA GLY A 305 25.68 14.71 23.35
C GLY A 305 24.28 15.36 23.34
N GLN A 306 23.84 16.03 22.27
CA GLN A 306 22.48 16.56 22.13
C GLN A 306 21.73 15.92 20.95
N GLU A 307 20.53 15.37 21.20
CA GLU A 307 19.54 15.01 20.17
C GLU A 307 18.50 16.13 20.06
N VAL A 308 18.23 16.59 18.84
CA VAL A 308 17.18 17.58 18.57
C VAL A 308 16.09 16.97 17.71
N LEU A 309 14.91 16.81 18.31
CA LEU A 309 13.70 16.31 17.64
C LEU A 309 12.94 17.45 16.97
N MET A 310 12.70 17.36 15.65
CA MET A 310 11.88 18.32 14.93
C MET A 310 10.63 17.68 14.33
N TYR A 311 9.49 18.29 14.63
CA TYR A 311 8.19 17.90 14.06
C TYR A 311 7.84 18.76 12.83
N LEU A 312 7.14 18.17 11.87
CA LEU A 312 6.55 18.87 10.73
C LEU A 312 5.04 19.03 10.97
N GLU A 313 4.49 20.24 10.81
CA GLU A 313 3.10 20.55 11.22
C GLU A 313 2.07 20.49 10.08
N LYS A 314 2.47 20.27 8.83
CA LYS A 314 1.55 20.36 7.69
C LYS A 314 0.90 19.04 7.28
N SER A 315 -0.43 19.10 7.11
CA SER A 315 -1.28 17.96 6.73
C SER A 315 -1.24 17.60 5.23
N LEU A 316 -0.51 18.34 4.40
CA LEU A 316 -0.47 18.10 2.95
C LEU A 316 0.96 18.11 2.45
N LEU A 317 1.46 16.94 2.05
CA LEU A 317 2.58 16.82 1.13
C LEU A 317 1.95 16.88 -0.27
N HIS A 318 1.99 18.03 -0.93
CA HIS A 318 1.59 18.09 -2.34
C HIS A 318 2.70 17.41 -3.15
N LEU A 319 2.66 16.08 -3.27
CA LEU A 319 3.37 15.34 -4.31
C LEU A 319 2.45 15.03 -5.50
N GLY A 320 1.27 15.67 -5.54
CA GLY A 320 0.33 15.52 -6.65
C GLY A 320 0.93 16.07 -7.92
N ILE A 321 1.12 15.21 -8.92
CA ILE A 321 1.16 15.62 -10.33
C ILE A 321 -0.27 16.07 -10.66
N GLY A 322 -0.58 17.30 -10.28
CA GLY A 322 -1.84 17.95 -10.65
C GLY A 322 -1.76 18.33 -12.11
N ALA A 323 -2.41 17.54 -12.96
CA ALA A 323 -3.04 18.08 -14.15
C ALA A 323 -3.80 19.34 -13.72
N GLY A 324 -3.57 20.42 -14.46
CA GLY A 324 -4.24 21.70 -14.24
C GLY A 324 -5.74 21.50 -14.12
N MET A 325 -6.29 22.26 -13.17
CA MET A 325 -7.70 22.54 -13.02
C MET A 325 -8.35 22.79 -14.39
N ASN A 326 -9.50 22.18 -14.61
CA ASN A 326 -10.67 22.91 -15.08
C ASN A 326 -11.65 23.00 -13.93
#